data_AF-A0A8T4Z4K8-F1
#
_entry.id   AF-A0A8T4Z4K8-F1
#
_cell.length_a   1.000
_cell.length_b   1.000
_cell.length_c   1.000
_cell.angle_alpha   90.00
_cell.angle_beta   90.00
_cell.angle_gamma   90.00
#
_symmetry.space_group_name_H-M   'P 1'
#
loop_
_entity.id
_entity.type
_entity.pdbx_description
1 polymer ?
#
loop_
_entity_poly.entity_id
_entity_poly.type
_entity_poly.pdbx_seq_one_letter_code
_entity_poly.pdbx_strand_id
1 'polypeptide(L)'
;MKIEMKNMLRRIFFVSLVITIALPVSLGNCCTSLNIGSQPVVVILIEFSDYKHSVSKECIYDLVFVKMNAYYTEVSYNQTWIVGEMTRDWIMLPKFFTSYGDLTWTGTYQRDFWDRARRLGEDAIHAADEEIDFRKFKHVIIVLPNVNVICVAVGLNIMTNDGAIVSRATIQTEKSPPGVFAHEFGHNLGLHDMYDYKLAQERGSSSDAIVYVGIWDIMSAAHLTVHFCSYNKIKAGWIPSERIKTVDTNWITVTIDPIELPSKGIQAVRIPLTGVKYYLVEVRKAVGFDNKIPDEGILVTLIDESLGDGFAHVQDAEPKTSTLSDATFDLRPGKQACFLDRKNNVSIVLTGKLNSSYIVFVGPVKHGEVVSKNPAKSLDVIKIMDEAEADIRKAIDEKRIEGVDKAKSLLSNASEAFDRCDLDTAMALAQRSKDLARTATYPKDHLESKNLITKLEVLEKHISTFNFKSAEAQDFALKGASTYDSAVKAFAQNNYSMARDLAQVALNFFEKAIAVEEEYQEAEMKQRHVSNYIVTVSFLHFIAVVAIVVEYYLVRLRSKRLSTDLSSKLQPYSITKCIE
;
A
#
# COMPACT_ATOMS: atom_id res chain seq x y z
N MET A 1 -43.15 -23.26 20.18
CA MET A 1 -44.31 -22.36 19.96
C MET A 1 -44.24 -21.18 20.92
N LYS A 2 -43.28 -20.28 20.67
CA LYS A 2 -43.33 -18.87 21.07
C LYS A 2 -43.68 -18.12 19.80
N ILE A 3 -44.93 -18.29 19.40
CA ILE A 3 -45.56 -17.86 18.16
C ILE A 3 -47.02 -17.70 18.62
N GLU A 4 -47.69 -16.55 18.52
CA GLU A 4 -47.63 -15.58 17.44
C GLU A 4 -48.38 -14.29 17.85
N MET A 5 -48.31 -13.30 16.95
CA MET A 5 -49.29 -12.23 16.80
C MET A 5 -49.31 -11.15 17.87
N LYS A 6 -48.37 -10.21 17.72
CA LYS A 6 -48.78 -8.80 17.70
C LYS A 6 -47.92 -7.98 16.72
N ASN A 7 -48.35 -8.09 15.46
CA ASN A 7 -48.51 -6.97 14.54
C ASN A 7 -47.26 -6.17 14.19
N MET A 8 -46.59 -6.71 13.17
CA MET A 8 -46.07 -5.99 12.02
C MET A 8 -46.94 -4.77 11.65
N LEU A 9 -46.28 -3.63 11.40
CA LEU A 9 -46.71 -2.49 10.58
C LEU A 9 -47.82 -1.56 11.09
N ARG A 10 -47.41 -0.44 11.70
CA ARG A 10 -47.75 0.94 11.28
C ARG A 10 -46.96 1.90 12.20
N ARG A 11 -45.81 2.39 11.73
CA ARG A 11 -45.64 3.75 11.17
C ARG A 11 -46.07 4.82 12.17
N ILE A 12 -45.11 5.56 12.72
CA ILE A 12 -44.98 7.02 12.57
C ILE A 12 -43.68 7.45 13.28
N PHE A 13 -42.74 7.94 12.46
CA PHE A 13 -41.76 9.01 12.71
C PHE A 13 -41.25 9.25 14.14
N PHE A 14 -39.95 9.00 14.36
CA PHE A 14 -38.96 10.03 14.72
C PHE A 14 -37.57 9.39 14.74
N VAL A 15 -36.93 9.32 13.55
CA VAL A 15 -35.49 9.09 13.44
C VAL A 15 -34.84 10.46 13.63
N SER A 16 -34.21 10.69 14.78
CA SER A 16 -33.25 11.79 14.92
C SER A 16 -32.03 11.44 14.07
N LEU A 17 -32.05 12.01 12.88
CA LEU A 17 -31.01 11.97 11.87
C LEU A 17 -29.81 12.78 12.40
N VAL A 18 -28.84 12.10 13.02
CA VAL A 18 -27.48 12.64 13.14
C VAL A 18 -26.87 12.49 11.75
N ILE A 19 -27.05 13.53 10.92
CA ILE A 19 -26.26 13.72 9.71
C ILE A 19 -24.83 14.02 10.17
N THR A 20 -24.03 12.97 10.37
CA THR A 20 -22.59 13.13 10.28
C THR A 20 -22.31 13.39 8.81
N ILE A 21 -22.25 14.67 8.43
CA ILE A 21 -21.69 15.08 7.15
C ILE A 21 -20.23 14.62 7.20
N ALA A 22 -19.97 13.43 6.68
CA ALA A 22 -18.65 13.06 6.22
C ALA A 22 -18.37 14.00 5.04
N LEU A 23 -17.85 15.19 5.36
CA LEU A 23 -17.12 15.98 4.40
C LEU A 23 -16.05 15.03 3.87
N PRO A 24 -15.95 14.80 2.55
CA PRO A 24 -14.75 14.20 2.03
C PRO A 24 -13.65 15.18 2.42
N VAL A 25 -12.81 14.78 3.38
CA VAL A 25 -11.49 15.38 3.52
C VAL A 25 -10.77 14.94 2.26
N SER A 26 -10.98 15.73 1.21
CA SER A 26 -10.02 15.92 0.15
C SER A 26 -8.75 16.37 0.86
N LEU A 27 -7.89 15.41 1.23
CA LEU A 27 -6.46 15.65 1.29
C LEU A 27 -5.96 15.79 -0.16
N GLY A 28 -6.55 16.71 -0.90
CA GLY A 28 -5.83 17.42 -1.92
C GLY A 28 -4.83 18.27 -1.16
N ASN A 29 -3.60 17.77 -1.06
CA ASN A 29 -2.45 18.65 -0.87
C ASN A 29 -2.41 19.60 -2.07
N CYS A 30 -3.22 20.66 -2.02
CA CYS A 30 -2.93 21.89 -2.74
C CYS A 30 -2.03 22.75 -1.85
N CYS A 31 -0.98 22.14 -1.29
CA CYS A 31 0.25 22.88 -1.12
C CYS A 31 0.77 23.02 -2.54
N THR A 32 0.47 24.14 -3.20
CA THR A 32 1.32 24.62 -4.28
C THR A 32 2.74 24.52 -3.75
N SER A 33 3.58 23.65 -4.34
CA SER A 33 4.96 23.56 -3.87
C SER A 33 5.55 24.98 -3.95
N LEU A 34 6.31 25.38 -2.93
CA LEU A 34 6.82 26.75 -2.78
C LEU A 34 7.54 27.24 -4.05
N ASN A 35 8.06 26.30 -4.83
CA ASN A 35 8.89 26.50 -6.01
C ASN A 35 8.16 26.27 -7.34
N ILE A 36 6.82 26.18 -7.35
CA ILE A 36 5.99 26.18 -8.56
C ILE A 36 5.33 27.54 -8.74
N GLY A 37 5.15 27.94 -9.99
CA GLY A 37 4.54 29.19 -10.40
C GLY A 37 5.56 30.32 -10.54
N SER A 38 5.02 31.54 -10.55
CA SER A 38 5.83 32.74 -10.61
C SER A 38 6.74 32.87 -9.37
N GLN A 39 8.00 33.16 -9.64
CA GLN A 39 9.03 33.50 -8.66
C GLN A 39 9.40 34.99 -8.83
N PRO A 40 8.78 35.90 -8.06
CA PRO A 40 9.14 37.32 -8.05
C PRO A 40 10.52 37.55 -7.45
N VAL A 41 11.40 38.20 -8.22
CA VAL A 41 12.80 38.49 -7.89
C VAL A 41 13.06 39.99 -7.97
N VAL A 42 13.82 40.54 -7.03
CA VAL A 42 14.45 41.85 -7.21
C VAL A 42 15.95 41.68 -7.38
N VAL A 43 16.52 42.38 -8.38
CA VAL A 43 17.97 42.47 -8.58
C VAL A 43 18.47 43.83 -8.11
N ILE A 44 19.33 43.82 -7.10
CA ILE A 44 19.96 45.02 -6.55
C ILE A 44 21.33 45.16 -7.19
N LEU A 45 21.52 46.22 -7.97
CA LEU A 45 22.79 46.55 -8.61
C LEU A 45 23.62 47.43 -7.68
N ILE A 46 24.79 46.96 -7.28
CA ILE A 46 25.67 47.66 -6.33
C ILE A 46 26.99 48.01 -7.01
N GLU A 47 27.51 49.21 -6.74
CA GLU A 47 28.88 49.57 -7.04
C GLU A 47 29.56 50.29 -5.86
N PHE A 48 30.87 50.47 -5.98
CA PHE A 48 31.71 51.07 -4.96
C PHE A 48 32.56 52.18 -5.57
N SER A 49 33.13 53.05 -4.76
CA SER A 49 34.09 54.05 -5.27
C SER A 49 35.42 53.43 -5.70
N ASP A 50 35.82 52.29 -5.12
CA ASP A 50 37.02 51.54 -5.49
C ASP A 50 36.78 50.48 -6.60
N TYR A 51 35.52 50.13 -6.88
CA TYR A 51 35.13 49.22 -7.96
C TYR A 51 33.85 49.67 -8.67
N LYS A 52 33.96 49.95 -9.96
CA LYS A 52 32.84 50.35 -10.84
C LYS A 52 32.35 49.21 -11.71
N HIS A 53 31.05 49.21 -11.96
CA HIS A 53 30.47 48.30 -12.94
C HIS A 53 31.05 48.55 -14.34
N SER A 54 31.11 47.49 -15.13
CA SER A 54 31.59 47.50 -16.51
C SER A 54 30.56 46.97 -17.51
N VAL A 55 29.42 46.47 -17.03
CA VAL A 55 28.30 46.04 -17.88
C VAL A 55 27.09 46.93 -17.67
N SER A 56 26.27 47.08 -18.71
CA SER A 56 25.03 47.85 -18.58
C SER A 56 23.99 47.07 -17.77
N LYS A 57 23.03 47.77 -17.17
CA LYS A 57 21.92 47.12 -16.45
C LYS A 57 21.08 46.24 -17.38
N GLU A 58 21.00 46.58 -18.66
CA GLU A 58 20.29 45.78 -19.68
C GLU A 58 20.98 44.42 -19.89
N CYS A 59 22.31 44.35 -19.78
CA CYS A 59 23.02 43.07 -19.82
C CYS A 59 22.66 42.18 -18.63
N ILE A 60 22.54 42.75 -17.43
CA ILE A 60 22.10 42.00 -16.23
C ILE A 60 20.62 41.63 -16.33
N TYR A 61 19.78 42.51 -16.86
CA TYR A 61 18.37 42.23 -17.13
C TYR A 61 18.20 41.03 -18.08
N ASP A 62 18.93 41.03 -19.20
CA ASP A 62 18.93 39.91 -20.15
C ASP A 62 19.42 38.61 -19.49
N LEU A 63 20.43 38.69 -18.64
CA LEU A 63 20.95 37.53 -17.91
C LEU A 63 19.92 36.91 -16.98
N VAL A 64 19.26 37.72 -16.14
CA VAL A 64 18.35 37.24 -15.09
C VAL A 64 16.95 36.96 -15.64
N PHE A 65 16.34 37.93 -16.33
CA PHE A 65 14.92 37.85 -16.70
C PHE A 65 14.66 37.22 -18.07
N VAL A 66 15.70 37.05 -18.90
CA VAL A 66 15.59 36.34 -20.18
C VAL A 66 16.26 34.97 -20.09
N LYS A 67 17.59 34.91 -19.88
CA LYS A 67 18.35 33.66 -19.94
C LYS A 67 18.08 32.74 -18.74
N MET A 68 18.19 33.25 -17.52
CA MET A 68 17.92 32.44 -16.32
C MET A 68 16.43 32.08 -16.21
N ASN A 69 15.53 32.97 -16.61
CA ASN A 69 14.11 32.63 -16.74
C ASN A 69 13.86 31.48 -17.73
N ALA A 70 14.47 31.53 -18.92
CA ALA A 70 14.37 30.44 -19.89
C ALA A 70 14.90 29.11 -19.34
N TYR A 71 16.01 29.15 -18.58
CA TYR A 71 16.55 27.99 -17.87
C TYR A 71 15.55 27.39 -16.90
N TYR A 72 15.03 28.17 -15.94
CA TYR A 72 14.08 27.68 -14.94
C TYR A 72 12.77 27.21 -15.56
N THR A 73 12.33 27.85 -16.64
CA THR A 73 11.15 27.45 -17.40
C THR A 73 11.36 26.06 -18.04
N GLU A 74 12.51 25.80 -18.67
CA GLU A 74 12.80 24.50 -19.28
C GLU A 74 12.97 23.40 -18.23
N VAL A 75 13.86 23.57 -17.25
CA VAL A 75 14.20 22.51 -16.29
C VAL A 75 13.04 22.11 -15.37
N SER A 76 12.06 23.00 -15.22
CA SER A 76 10.84 22.79 -14.44
C SER A 76 9.63 22.33 -15.27
N TYR A 77 9.77 22.10 -16.58
CA TYR A 77 8.68 21.73 -17.48
C TYR A 77 7.57 22.81 -17.55
N ASN A 78 7.97 24.08 -17.65
CA ASN A 78 7.11 25.27 -17.60
C ASN A 78 6.34 25.46 -16.28
N GLN A 79 6.72 24.77 -15.20
CA GLN A 79 6.05 24.91 -13.91
C GLN A 79 6.53 26.13 -13.14
N THR A 80 7.73 26.63 -13.43
CA THR A 80 8.39 27.71 -12.68
C THR A 80 8.99 28.72 -13.61
N TRP A 81 8.72 30.00 -13.37
CA TRP A 81 9.28 31.09 -14.15
C TRP A 81 9.63 32.27 -13.26
N ILE A 82 10.60 33.05 -13.69
CA ILE A 82 11.12 34.21 -12.99
C ILE A 82 10.47 35.47 -13.56
N VAL A 83 10.00 36.32 -12.66
CA VAL A 83 9.53 37.68 -12.96
C VAL A 83 10.16 38.64 -11.98
N GLY A 84 10.26 39.91 -12.30
CA GLY A 84 10.83 40.84 -11.35
C GLY A 84 11.21 42.19 -11.91
N GLU A 85 11.91 42.94 -11.07
CA GLU A 85 12.47 44.23 -11.42
C GLU A 85 13.91 44.36 -10.89
N MET A 86 14.54 45.47 -11.23
CA MET A 86 15.88 45.81 -10.78
C MET A 86 15.88 47.23 -10.25
N THR A 87 16.88 47.57 -9.44
CA THR A 87 17.15 48.98 -9.10
C THR A 87 17.34 49.80 -10.37
N ARG A 88 16.88 51.05 -10.34
CA ARG A 88 16.86 51.96 -11.51
C ARG A 88 18.24 52.14 -12.09
N ASP A 89 19.22 52.31 -11.21
CA ASP A 89 20.63 52.51 -11.52
C ASP A 89 21.50 51.62 -10.60
N TRP A 90 22.80 51.58 -10.87
CA TRP A 90 23.78 51.00 -9.97
C TRP A 90 23.90 51.88 -8.71
N ILE A 91 23.66 51.31 -7.55
CA ILE A 91 23.67 52.03 -6.27
C ILE A 91 25.11 52.07 -5.73
N MET A 92 25.62 53.28 -5.51
CA MET A 92 26.90 53.50 -4.86
C MET A 92 26.80 53.22 -3.36
N LEU A 93 27.47 52.19 -2.87
CA LEU A 93 27.64 52.05 -1.42
C LEU A 93 28.69 53.06 -0.90
N PRO A 94 28.47 53.64 0.29
CA PRO A 94 29.37 54.65 0.87
C PRO A 94 30.70 54.06 1.35
N LYS A 95 30.76 52.75 1.55
CA LYS A 95 31.96 52.01 1.94
C LYS A 95 32.72 51.50 0.72
N PHE A 96 34.03 51.34 0.85
CA PHE A 96 34.84 50.61 -0.14
C PHE A 96 34.52 49.11 -0.12
N PHE A 97 34.57 48.43 -1.27
CA PHE A 97 34.43 46.97 -1.33
C PHE A 97 35.48 46.29 -0.45
N THR A 98 36.72 46.78 -0.51
CA THR A 98 37.84 46.27 0.29
C THR A 98 37.61 46.34 1.80
N SER A 99 36.72 47.21 2.27
CA SER A 99 36.39 47.32 3.71
C SER A 99 35.57 46.15 4.25
N TYR A 100 34.91 45.39 3.38
CA TYR A 100 34.17 44.19 3.80
C TYR A 100 35.08 43.02 4.14
N GLY A 101 36.36 43.05 3.72
CA GLY A 101 37.36 42.01 4.00
C GLY A 101 37.46 40.94 2.92
N ASP A 102 38.13 39.83 3.25
CA ASP A 102 38.33 38.72 2.31
C ASP A 102 37.06 37.87 2.15
N LEU A 103 36.42 38.02 1.00
CA LEU A 103 35.23 37.28 0.57
C LEU A 103 35.56 36.22 -0.49
N THR A 104 36.82 35.83 -0.63
CA THR A 104 37.26 34.75 -1.53
C THR A 104 37.18 33.39 -0.82
N TRP A 105 37.50 32.31 -1.54
CA TRP A 105 37.61 30.97 -0.96
C TRP A 105 38.59 30.93 0.22
N THR A 106 39.72 31.65 0.16
CA THR A 106 40.66 31.77 1.28
C THR A 106 40.01 32.41 2.49
N GLY A 107 39.10 33.35 2.27
CA GLY A 107 38.32 34.00 3.31
C GLY A 107 37.45 33.02 4.11
N THR A 108 36.97 31.93 3.52
CA THR A 108 36.05 30.97 4.15
C THR A 108 36.66 30.19 5.33
N TYR A 109 37.99 30.13 5.42
CA TYR A 109 38.69 29.57 6.60
C TYR A 109 38.55 30.46 7.85
N GLN A 110 38.15 31.71 7.69
CA GLN A 110 38.01 32.67 8.77
C GLN A 110 36.61 32.60 9.37
N ARG A 111 36.55 32.60 10.72
CA ARG A 111 35.28 32.42 11.45
C ARG A 111 34.23 33.49 11.16
N ASP A 112 34.65 34.70 10.79
CA ASP A 112 33.80 35.85 10.52
C ASP A 112 33.45 36.01 9.02
N PHE A 113 33.79 35.04 8.16
CA PHE A 113 33.47 35.09 6.73
C PHE A 113 31.99 35.37 6.48
N TRP A 114 31.10 34.59 7.12
CA TRP A 114 29.66 34.75 6.97
C TRP A 114 29.15 36.08 7.52
N ASP A 115 29.81 36.65 8.54
CA ASP A 115 29.49 37.97 9.05
C ASP A 115 29.88 39.08 8.06
N ARG A 116 31.00 38.92 7.34
CA ARG A 116 31.42 39.84 6.27
C ARG A 116 30.45 39.83 5.10
N ALA A 117 30.11 38.65 4.60
CA ALA A 117 29.18 38.47 3.49
C ALA A 117 27.77 38.99 3.86
N ARG A 118 27.31 38.73 5.07
CA ARG A 118 26.04 39.25 5.60
C ARG A 118 26.04 40.78 5.69
N ARG A 119 27.11 41.42 6.20
CA ARG A 119 27.21 42.89 6.24
C ARG A 119 27.11 43.52 4.85
N LEU A 120 27.72 42.90 3.84
CA LEU A 120 27.60 43.36 2.47
C LEU A 120 26.16 43.25 1.95
N GLY A 121 25.49 42.12 2.22
CA GLY A 121 24.07 41.95 1.91
C GLY A 121 23.16 42.95 2.63
N GLU A 122 23.42 43.21 3.91
CA GLU A 122 22.70 44.20 4.73
C GLU A 122 22.84 45.62 4.16
N ASP A 123 24.06 46.05 3.87
CA ASP A 123 24.31 47.39 3.31
C ASP A 123 23.67 47.55 1.92
N ALA A 124 23.69 46.50 1.08
CA ALA A 124 23.04 46.51 -0.23
C ALA A 124 21.51 46.62 -0.14
N ILE A 125 20.87 45.87 0.76
CA ILE A 125 19.41 45.90 0.95
C ILE A 125 18.96 47.24 1.51
N HIS A 126 19.63 47.75 2.56
CA HIS A 126 19.29 49.08 3.11
C HIS A 126 19.45 50.19 2.07
N ALA A 127 20.46 50.12 1.20
CA ALA A 127 20.66 51.12 0.16
C ALA A 127 19.57 51.09 -0.93
N ALA A 128 18.92 49.95 -1.15
CA ALA A 128 17.82 49.79 -2.10
C ALA A 128 16.43 50.05 -1.50
N ASP A 129 16.31 50.11 -0.16
CA ASP A 129 15.04 50.11 0.59
C ASP A 129 14.20 51.40 0.44
N GLU A 130 14.80 52.48 -0.05
CA GLU A 130 14.01 53.67 -0.44
C GLU A 130 13.36 53.52 -1.81
N GLU A 131 13.90 52.65 -2.68
CA GLU A 131 13.45 52.47 -4.05
C GLU A 131 12.55 51.23 -4.23
N ILE A 132 12.86 50.14 -3.53
CA ILE A 132 12.27 48.82 -3.73
C ILE A 132 11.23 48.53 -2.65
N ASP A 133 9.99 48.21 -3.07
CA ASP A 133 8.98 47.64 -2.17
C ASP A 133 9.19 46.13 -2.02
N PHE A 134 9.90 45.73 -0.97
CA PHE A 134 10.32 44.33 -0.78
C PHE A 134 9.15 43.35 -0.57
N ARG A 135 7.94 43.83 -0.24
CA ARG A 135 6.75 42.95 -0.10
C ARG A 135 6.35 42.27 -1.41
N LYS A 136 6.79 42.82 -2.56
CA LYS A 136 6.47 42.29 -3.89
C LYS A 136 7.34 41.11 -4.30
N PHE A 137 8.46 40.88 -3.61
CA PHE A 137 9.49 39.93 -4.02
C PHE A 137 9.62 38.77 -3.05
N LYS A 138 9.85 37.56 -3.60
CA LYS A 138 10.19 36.37 -2.81
C LYS A 138 11.70 36.23 -2.65
N HIS A 139 12.45 36.71 -3.63
CA HIS A 139 13.88 36.45 -3.77
C HIS A 139 14.65 37.73 -4.05
N VAL A 140 15.85 37.84 -3.49
CA VAL A 140 16.77 38.96 -3.71
C VAL A 140 18.06 38.44 -4.33
N ILE A 141 18.49 39.11 -5.40
CA ILE A 141 19.77 38.89 -6.07
C ILE A 141 20.57 40.19 -5.99
N ILE A 142 21.79 40.14 -5.49
CA ILE A 142 22.69 41.27 -5.40
C ILE A 142 23.81 41.06 -6.41
N VAL A 143 23.95 42.01 -7.33
CA VAL A 143 24.99 41.99 -8.37
C VAL A 143 26.01 43.06 -8.07
N LEU A 144 27.24 42.63 -7.85
CA LEU A 144 28.40 43.48 -7.63
C LEU A 144 29.13 43.76 -8.95
N PRO A 145 30.01 44.77 -9.00
CA PRO A 145 30.94 44.94 -10.11
C PRO A 145 31.90 43.75 -10.21
N ASN A 146 32.82 43.78 -11.19
CA ASN A 146 33.84 42.73 -11.31
C ASN A 146 34.87 42.77 -10.16
N VAL A 147 34.49 42.20 -9.02
CA VAL A 147 35.27 42.08 -7.79
C VAL A 147 35.60 40.61 -7.51
N ASN A 148 36.67 40.37 -6.75
CA ASN A 148 37.03 39.00 -6.35
C ASN A 148 36.21 38.59 -5.12
N VAL A 149 35.13 37.83 -5.35
CA VAL A 149 34.20 37.33 -4.33
C VAL A 149 33.79 35.91 -4.72
N ILE A 150 33.56 35.03 -3.75
CA ILE A 150 32.79 33.81 -4.02
C ILE A 150 31.33 34.19 -4.25
N CYS A 151 30.70 33.61 -5.27
CA CYS A 151 29.25 33.70 -5.40
C CYS A 151 28.62 32.82 -4.30
N VAL A 152 27.59 33.35 -3.63
CA VAL A 152 27.07 32.69 -2.43
C VAL A 152 25.64 33.12 -2.10
N ALA A 153 24.87 32.20 -1.53
CA ALA A 153 23.62 32.49 -0.84
C ALA A 153 23.88 32.82 0.65
N VAL A 154 23.47 34.02 1.08
CA VAL A 154 23.67 34.50 2.45
C VAL A 154 22.37 34.48 3.23
N GLY A 155 22.40 33.88 4.43
CA GLY A 155 21.31 34.01 5.40
C GLY A 155 21.28 35.42 5.98
N LEU A 156 20.12 36.06 5.89
CA LEU A 156 19.83 37.39 6.41
C LEU A 156 18.64 37.31 7.35
N ASN A 157 18.23 38.43 7.95
CA ASN A 157 16.92 38.61 8.61
C ASN A 157 16.69 40.12 8.77
N ILE A 158 16.60 40.80 7.63
CA ILE A 158 16.51 42.27 7.60
C ILE A 158 15.04 42.67 7.50
N MET A 159 14.58 43.48 8.45
CA MET A 159 13.28 44.13 8.36
C MET A 159 13.43 45.40 7.53
N THR A 160 12.69 45.46 6.42
CA THR A 160 12.73 46.57 5.48
C THR A 160 11.78 47.70 5.90
N ASN A 161 11.92 48.88 5.31
CA ASN A 161 11.04 50.03 5.55
C ASN A 161 9.57 49.72 5.21
N ASP A 162 9.31 48.79 4.30
CA ASP A 162 7.96 48.32 3.94
C ASP A 162 7.35 47.32 4.93
N GLY A 163 8.11 46.90 5.95
CA GLY A 163 7.72 45.86 6.89
C GLY A 163 7.85 44.43 6.35
N ALA A 164 8.55 44.23 5.23
CA ALA A 164 8.92 42.90 4.75
C ALA A 164 10.17 42.39 5.50
N ILE A 165 10.34 41.06 5.56
CA ILE A 165 11.57 40.45 6.08
C ILE A 165 12.31 39.80 4.91
N VAL A 166 13.50 40.30 4.61
CA VAL A 166 14.42 39.64 3.69
C VAL A 166 15.28 38.65 4.50
N SER A 167 14.94 37.36 4.39
CA SER A 167 15.60 36.27 5.13
C SER A 167 16.83 35.70 4.40
N ARG A 168 16.98 35.98 3.11
CA ARG A 168 18.09 35.49 2.29
C ARG A 168 18.28 36.38 1.06
N ALA A 169 19.52 36.52 0.63
CA ALA A 169 19.87 37.05 -0.68
C ALA A 169 21.01 36.22 -1.28
N THR A 170 21.19 36.31 -2.59
CA THR A 170 22.37 35.76 -3.26
C THR A 170 23.26 36.88 -3.73
N ILE A 171 24.58 36.69 -3.69
CA ILE A 171 25.58 37.68 -4.08
C ILE A 171 26.40 37.10 -5.22
N GLN A 172 26.43 37.76 -6.37
CA GLN A 172 27.29 37.42 -7.50
C GLN A 172 27.93 38.67 -8.10
N THR A 173 28.73 38.47 -9.15
CA THR A 173 29.38 39.56 -9.89
C THR A 173 28.82 39.69 -11.29
N GLU A 174 28.93 40.89 -11.85
CA GLU A 174 28.51 41.20 -13.22
C GLU A 174 29.18 40.36 -14.32
N LYS A 175 30.28 39.66 -14.01
CA LYS A 175 31.01 38.77 -14.93
C LYS A 175 30.75 37.28 -14.67
N SER A 176 29.96 36.94 -13.65
CA SER A 176 29.61 35.55 -13.38
C SER A 176 28.82 34.95 -14.55
N PRO A 177 29.12 33.70 -14.98
CA PRO A 177 28.43 33.08 -16.10
C PRO A 177 26.95 32.78 -15.76
N PRO A 178 26.08 32.59 -16.76
CA PRO A 178 24.65 32.28 -16.53
C PRO A 178 24.40 31.09 -15.60
N GLY A 179 25.27 30.06 -15.67
CA GLY A 179 25.20 28.90 -14.79
C GLY A 179 25.32 29.23 -13.31
N VAL A 180 26.18 30.20 -12.97
CA VAL A 180 26.38 30.65 -11.58
C VAL A 180 25.14 31.39 -11.08
N PHE A 181 24.55 32.28 -11.89
CA PHE A 181 23.29 32.92 -11.53
C PHE A 181 22.18 31.90 -11.29
N ALA A 182 22.06 30.91 -12.18
CA ALA A 182 21.07 29.85 -12.03
C ALA A 182 21.33 28.97 -10.79
N HIS A 183 22.59 28.61 -10.52
CA HIS A 183 23.03 27.86 -9.34
C HIS A 183 22.68 28.59 -8.04
N GLU A 184 23.07 29.86 -7.92
CA GLU A 184 22.78 30.65 -6.72
C GLU A 184 21.28 30.81 -6.50
N PHE A 185 20.51 31.03 -7.58
CA PHE A 185 19.06 31.05 -7.48
C PHE A 185 18.48 29.70 -7.02
N GLY A 186 19.16 28.58 -7.29
CA GLY A 186 18.79 27.25 -6.77
C GLY A 186 18.79 27.22 -5.24
N HIS A 187 19.73 27.91 -4.59
CA HIS A 187 19.72 28.07 -3.13
C HIS A 187 18.54 28.89 -2.62
N ASN A 188 18.06 29.87 -3.38
CA ASN A 188 16.83 30.61 -3.05
C ASN A 188 15.58 29.71 -3.12
N LEU A 189 15.63 28.64 -3.91
CA LEU A 189 14.59 27.59 -3.95
C LEU A 189 14.80 26.48 -2.91
N GLY A 190 15.82 26.60 -2.04
CA GLY A 190 16.10 25.64 -0.97
C GLY A 190 16.93 24.42 -1.39
N LEU A 191 17.62 24.49 -2.54
CA LEU A 191 18.56 23.46 -2.98
C LEU A 191 19.94 23.68 -2.35
N HIS A 192 20.70 22.60 -2.19
CA HIS A 192 22.02 22.61 -1.54
C HIS A 192 23.10 22.25 -2.54
N ASP A 193 24.33 22.67 -2.25
CA ASP A 193 25.51 22.28 -3.02
C ASP A 193 25.67 20.76 -3.09
N MET A 194 26.13 20.28 -4.24
CA MET A 194 26.38 18.86 -4.54
C MET A 194 27.84 18.57 -4.92
N TYR A 195 28.73 19.55 -4.79
CA TYR A 195 30.18 19.38 -4.88
C TYR A 195 30.79 19.22 -3.47
N ASP A 196 32.09 18.89 -3.40
CA ASP A 196 32.81 18.81 -2.13
C ASP A 196 33.24 20.20 -1.66
N TYR A 197 32.54 20.74 -0.66
CA TYR A 197 32.81 22.10 -0.17
C TYR A 197 34.22 22.25 0.41
N LYS A 198 34.75 21.23 1.10
CA LYS A 198 36.11 21.28 1.66
C LYS A 198 37.15 21.28 0.55
N LEU A 199 36.98 20.42 -0.45
CA LEU A 199 37.87 20.39 -1.61
C LEU A 199 37.79 21.69 -2.41
N ALA A 200 36.61 22.31 -2.50
CA ALA A 200 36.44 23.62 -3.13
C ALA A 200 37.21 24.72 -2.39
N GLN A 201 37.18 24.72 -1.06
CA GLN A 201 38.00 25.64 -0.24
C GLN A 201 39.49 25.42 -0.48
N GLU A 202 39.95 24.16 -0.47
CA GLU A 202 41.36 23.79 -0.66
C GLU A 202 41.88 24.21 -2.04
N ARG A 203 41.05 24.05 -3.09
CA ARG A 203 41.40 24.38 -4.48
C ARG A 203 41.10 25.83 -4.86
N GLY A 204 40.33 26.55 -4.03
CA GLY A 204 39.86 27.90 -4.33
C GLY A 204 38.84 27.95 -5.47
N SER A 205 38.11 26.86 -5.71
CA SER A 205 37.22 26.69 -6.88
C SER A 205 36.27 25.51 -6.68
N SER A 206 34.95 25.76 -6.76
CA SER A 206 33.93 24.70 -6.74
C SER A 206 33.97 23.81 -7.98
N SER A 207 34.37 24.36 -9.14
CA SER A 207 34.48 23.63 -10.40
C SER A 207 35.49 22.47 -10.32
N ASP A 208 36.52 22.62 -9.48
CA ASP A 208 37.53 21.59 -9.26
C ASP A 208 37.13 20.61 -8.15
N ALA A 209 35.94 20.72 -7.59
CA ALA A 209 35.47 19.95 -6.44
C ALA A 209 34.20 19.12 -6.72
N ILE A 210 33.81 18.97 -7.99
CA ILE A 210 32.59 18.28 -8.42
C ILE A 210 32.66 16.74 -8.33
N VAL A 211 33.29 16.20 -7.30
CA VAL A 211 33.65 14.77 -7.21
C VAL A 211 32.48 13.83 -6.88
N TYR A 212 31.40 14.36 -6.31
CA TYR A 212 30.26 13.55 -5.86
C TYR A 212 29.20 13.34 -6.94
N VAL A 213 28.70 14.42 -7.54
CA VAL A 213 27.67 14.39 -8.59
C VAL A 213 28.23 14.80 -9.94
N GLY A 214 29.36 15.50 -10.00
CA GLY A 214 29.97 15.89 -11.26
C GLY A 214 29.17 16.92 -12.00
N ILE A 215 29.25 16.84 -13.32
CA ILE A 215 28.55 17.68 -14.28
C ILE A 215 27.05 17.36 -14.41
N TRP A 216 26.56 16.36 -13.66
CA TRP A 216 25.20 15.86 -13.80
C TRP A 216 24.16 16.69 -13.03
N ASP A 217 24.58 17.72 -12.30
CA ASP A 217 23.69 18.66 -11.64
C ASP A 217 24.33 20.05 -11.58
N ILE A 218 23.54 21.11 -11.83
CA ILE A 218 24.02 22.50 -11.75
C ILE A 218 24.45 22.90 -10.33
N MET A 219 23.86 22.30 -9.30
CA MET A 219 24.25 22.46 -7.89
C MET A 219 25.62 21.82 -7.58
N SER A 220 26.18 21.06 -8.52
CA SER A 220 27.56 20.59 -8.49
C SER A 220 28.43 21.41 -9.45
N ALA A 221 28.03 21.56 -10.71
CA ALA A 221 28.82 22.23 -11.75
C ALA A 221 28.27 23.62 -12.17
N ALA A 222 28.32 24.60 -11.25
CA ALA A 222 27.81 25.96 -11.47
C ALA A 222 28.42 26.71 -12.67
N HIS A 223 29.62 26.32 -13.11
CA HIS A 223 30.26 26.89 -14.30
C HIS A 223 29.58 26.47 -15.62
N LEU A 224 28.67 25.48 -15.58
CA LEU A 224 27.88 25.00 -16.70
C LEU A 224 26.40 25.39 -16.52
N THR A 225 25.62 25.19 -17.59
CA THR A 225 24.16 25.40 -17.59
C THR A 225 23.45 24.07 -17.84
N VAL A 226 23.76 23.06 -17.02
CA VAL A 226 23.17 21.71 -17.09
C VAL A 226 21.86 21.64 -16.30
N HIS A 227 21.03 20.63 -16.54
CA HIS A 227 19.83 20.34 -15.77
C HIS A 227 20.17 19.93 -14.34
N PHE A 228 19.19 20.11 -13.46
CA PHE A 228 19.17 19.46 -12.15
C PHE A 228 18.97 17.95 -12.30
N CYS A 229 19.63 17.16 -11.46
CA CYS A 229 19.33 15.74 -11.31
C CYS A 229 17.96 15.53 -10.66
N SER A 230 17.46 14.30 -10.72
CA SER A 230 16.16 13.89 -10.18
C SER A 230 16.00 14.26 -8.71
N TYR A 231 17.05 14.17 -7.88
CA TYR A 231 16.95 14.57 -6.47
C TYR A 231 16.49 16.03 -6.33
N ASN A 232 17.18 16.95 -7.01
CA ASN A 232 16.86 18.38 -6.93
C ASN A 232 15.54 18.71 -7.62
N LYS A 233 15.20 18.06 -8.74
CA LYS A 233 13.87 18.22 -9.38
C LYS A 233 12.73 17.70 -8.50
N ILE A 234 12.92 16.61 -7.76
CA ILE A 234 11.96 16.09 -6.78
C ILE A 234 11.85 17.06 -5.60
N LYS A 235 12.98 17.54 -5.05
CA LYS A 235 13.00 18.48 -3.93
C LYS A 235 12.33 19.81 -4.26
N ALA A 236 12.51 20.31 -5.48
CA ALA A 236 11.83 21.49 -6.00
C ALA A 236 10.33 21.24 -6.33
N GLY A 237 9.88 19.99 -6.34
CA GLY A 237 8.51 19.61 -6.66
C GLY A 237 8.19 19.59 -8.16
N TRP A 238 9.20 19.68 -9.04
CA TRP A 238 8.99 19.65 -10.49
C TRP A 238 8.78 18.24 -11.04
N ILE A 239 9.29 17.22 -10.34
CA ILE A 239 8.90 15.81 -10.53
C ILE A 239 8.00 15.42 -9.35
N PRO A 240 6.66 15.38 -9.55
CA PRO A 240 5.71 15.00 -8.53
C PRO A 240 5.67 13.48 -8.31
N SER A 241 5.07 13.05 -7.21
CA SER A 241 5.09 11.65 -6.75
C SER A 241 4.60 10.63 -7.77
N GLU A 242 3.62 10.97 -8.61
CA GLU A 242 3.07 10.11 -9.65
C GLU A 242 4.04 9.81 -10.79
N ARG A 243 5.09 10.63 -10.95
CA ARG A 243 6.19 10.42 -11.90
C ARG A 243 7.40 9.74 -11.26
N ILE A 244 7.27 9.29 -10.00
CA ILE A 244 8.30 8.58 -9.25
C ILE A 244 7.82 7.16 -8.98
N LYS A 245 8.61 6.16 -9.39
CA LYS A 245 8.34 4.77 -9.03
C LYS A 245 9.21 4.34 -7.85
N THR A 246 8.61 4.13 -6.68
CA THR A 246 9.30 3.50 -5.54
C THR A 246 9.26 1.98 -5.67
N VAL A 247 10.40 1.32 -5.45
CA VAL A 247 10.57 -0.14 -5.58
C VAL A 247 10.89 -0.78 -4.23
N ASP A 248 9.93 -1.54 -3.71
CA ASP A 248 10.02 -2.19 -2.40
C ASP A 248 10.38 -3.68 -2.58
N THR A 249 11.69 -3.96 -2.67
CA THR A 249 12.42 -5.25 -2.50
C THR A 249 12.03 -6.55 -3.23
N ASN A 250 10.99 -6.66 -4.07
CA ASN A 250 10.82 -7.86 -4.90
C ASN A 250 11.62 -7.79 -6.19
N TRP A 251 11.05 -7.18 -7.21
CA TRP A 251 11.69 -6.71 -8.43
C TRP A 251 10.59 -6.07 -9.29
N ILE A 252 10.95 -5.32 -10.31
CA ILE A 252 10.01 -4.72 -11.25
C ILE A 252 10.70 -4.41 -12.57
N THR A 253 9.93 -4.36 -13.66
CA THR A 253 10.35 -3.70 -14.90
C THR A 253 9.61 -2.36 -15.01
N VAL A 254 10.35 -1.28 -15.23
CA VAL A 254 9.84 0.08 -15.32
C VAL A 254 10.40 0.79 -16.54
N THR A 255 9.55 1.52 -17.25
CA THR A 255 9.99 2.44 -18.30
C THR A 255 10.25 3.80 -17.67
N ILE A 256 11.46 4.33 -17.85
CA ILE A 256 11.90 5.63 -17.33
C ILE A 256 12.07 6.58 -18.51
N ASP A 257 11.39 7.71 -18.46
CA ASP A 257 11.47 8.78 -19.45
C ASP A 257 12.60 9.77 -19.11
N PRO A 258 13.20 10.45 -20.12
CA PRO A 258 14.23 11.46 -19.90
C PRO A 258 13.78 12.58 -18.95
N ILE A 259 14.68 13.03 -18.06
CA ILE A 259 14.36 14.08 -17.07
C ILE A 259 14.38 15.49 -17.68
N GLU A 260 14.89 15.66 -18.89
CA GLU A 260 14.96 16.95 -19.58
C GLU A 260 13.61 17.31 -20.22
N LEU A 261 12.73 16.33 -20.46
CA LEU A 261 11.49 16.49 -21.20
C LEU A 261 10.25 16.39 -20.28
N PRO A 262 9.16 17.12 -20.56
CA PRO A 262 7.88 16.88 -19.89
C PRO A 262 7.39 15.45 -20.17
N SER A 263 6.89 14.76 -19.16
CA SER A 263 6.31 13.42 -19.31
C SER A 263 5.03 13.23 -18.50
N LYS A 264 4.23 12.24 -18.91
CA LYS A 264 3.14 11.66 -18.11
C LYS A 264 3.52 10.31 -17.48
N GLY A 265 4.69 9.77 -17.85
CA GLY A 265 5.24 8.52 -17.34
C GLY A 265 6.19 8.73 -16.16
N ILE A 266 6.92 7.68 -15.80
CA ILE A 266 7.91 7.71 -14.72
C ILE A 266 9.19 8.40 -15.21
N GLN A 267 9.70 9.36 -14.46
CA GLN A 267 10.97 10.05 -14.74
C GLN A 267 12.07 9.76 -13.70
N ALA A 268 11.69 9.20 -12.56
CA ALA A 268 12.65 8.78 -11.55
C ALA A 268 12.20 7.46 -10.90
N VAL A 269 13.14 6.57 -10.63
CA VAL A 269 12.91 5.37 -9.82
C VAL A 269 13.64 5.53 -8.50
N ARG A 270 12.93 5.36 -7.38
CA ARG A 270 13.47 5.40 -6.03
C ARG A 270 13.57 3.98 -5.48
N ILE A 271 14.76 3.58 -5.04
CA ILE A 271 15.00 2.25 -4.47
C ILE A 271 15.46 2.44 -3.01
N PRO A 272 14.55 2.33 -2.03
CA PRO A 272 14.89 2.50 -0.63
C PRO A 272 15.88 1.44 -0.13
N LEU A 273 16.91 1.87 0.61
CA LEU A 273 17.82 1.01 1.36
C LEU A 273 17.54 1.09 2.86
N THR A 274 17.35 2.31 3.36
CA THR A 274 16.90 2.63 4.72
C THR A 274 15.93 3.81 4.66
N GLY A 275 15.47 4.32 5.81
CA GLY A 275 14.61 5.51 5.85
C GLY A 275 15.25 6.77 5.25
N VAL A 276 16.59 6.85 5.22
CA VAL A 276 17.36 8.04 4.76
C VAL A 276 18.35 7.72 3.63
N LYS A 277 18.54 6.44 3.27
CA LYS A 277 19.43 6.02 2.19
C LYS A 277 18.65 5.33 1.08
N TYR A 278 18.89 5.72 -0.16
CA TYR A 278 18.18 5.17 -1.31
C TYR A 278 18.92 5.46 -2.62
N TYR A 279 18.69 4.65 -3.64
CA TYR A 279 19.11 4.99 -5.00
C TYR A 279 18.02 5.81 -5.70
N LEU A 280 18.44 6.78 -6.51
CA LEU A 280 17.65 7.39 -7.56
C LEU A 280 18.20 6.96 -8.92
N VAL A 281 17.30 6.60 -9.83
CA VAL A 281 17.61 6.21 -11.20
C VAL A 281 16.88 7.14 -12.14
N GLU A 282 17.61 7.76 -13.05
CA GLU A 282 17.09 8.74 -14.01
C GLU A 282 17.65 8.48 -15.41
N VAL A 283 16.94 8.93 -16.44
CA VAL A 283 17.44 8.94 -17.82
C VAL A 283 17.93 10.34 -18.16
N ARG A 284 19.16 10.41 -18.69
CA ARG A 284 19.81 11.63 -19.17
C ARG A 284 19.93 11.65 -20.68
N LYS A 285 19.59 12.80 -21.26
CA LYS A 285 19.61 13.05 -22.70
C LYS A 285 20.22 14.40 -23.03
N ALA A 286 21.03 14.44 -24.08
CA ALA A 286 21.73 15.62 -24.56
C ALA A 286 20.78 16.53 -25.36
N VAL A 287 19.80 17.10 -24.68
CA VAL A 287 18.77 17.98 -25.24
C VAL A 287 18.58 19.22 -24.37
N GLY A 288 18.08 20.31 -24.95
CA GLY A 288 17.86 21.56 -24.22
C GLY A 288 19.16 22.10 -23.60
N PHE A 289 19.10 22.53 -22.35
CA PHE A 289 20.25 22.95 -21.55
C PHE A 289 21.28 21.82 -21.30
N ASP A 290 20.86 20.57 -21.41
CA ASP A 290 21.75 19.40 -21.33
C ASP A 290 22.41 19.03 -22.68
N ASN A 291 22.27 19.83 -23.74
CA ASN A 291 22.83 19.52 -25.07
C ASN A 291 24.36 19.33 -25.15
N LYS A 292 25.10 19.68 -24.09
CA LYS A 292 26.56 19.59 -23.99
C LYS A 292 27.03 18.63 -22.90
N ILE A 293 26.14 17.84 -22.32
CA ILE A 293 26.57 16.73 -21.46
C ILE A 293 27.42 15.75 -22.28
N PRO A 294 28.47 15.15 -21.70
CA PRO A 294 29.42 14.30 -22.42
C PRO A 294 28.86 12.91 -22.74
N ASP A 295 27.75 12.51 -22.12
CA ASP A 295 27.16 11.19 -22.34
C ASP A 295 25.64 11.15 -22.08
N GLU A 296 24.98 10.13 -22.62
CA GLU A 296 23.55 9.87 -22.45
C GLU A 296 23.30 8.46 -21.93
N GLY A 297 22.30 8.28 -21.07
CA GLY A 297 21.94 6.97 -20.57
C GLY A 297 21.20 7.03 -19.25
N ILE A 298 21.29 5.93 -18.49
CA ILE A 298 20.79 5.84 -17.13
C ILE A 298 21.86 6.35 -16.18
N LEU A 299 21.53 7.35 -15.37
CA LEU A 299 22.35 7.77 -14.24
C LEU A 299 21.78 7.15 -12.96
N VAL A 300 22.65 6.54 -12.16
CA VAL A 300 22.30 5.99 -10.84
C VAL A 300 22.98 6.84 -9.79
N THR A 301 22.21 7.39 -8.85
CA THR A 301 22.75 8.22 -7.76
C THR A 301 22.36 7.61 -6.43
N LEU A 302 23.34 7.35 -5.56
CA LEU A 302 23.11 7.01 -4.16
C LEU A 302 22.83 8.29 -3.38
N ILE A 303 21.70 8.33 -2.68
CA ILE A 303 21.35 9.38 -1.75
C ILE A 303 21.48 8.85 -0.32
N ASP A 304 22.10 9.63 0.55
CA ASP A 304 22.25 9.41 1.98
C ASP A 304 21.99 10.73 2.73
N GLU A 305 20.73 10.97 3.07
CA GLU A 305 20.28 12.21 3.73
C GLU A 305 20.78 12.35 5.18
N SER A 306 21.54 11.37 5.70
CA SER A 306 22.22 11.50 6.99
C SER A 306 23.55 12.25 6.90
N LEU A 307 24.04 12.50 5.69
CA LEU A 307 25.25 13.28 5.43
C LEU A 307 24.92 14.75 5.19
N GLY A 308 25.86 15.64 5.49
CA GLY A 308 25.86 17.03 5.03
C GLY A 308 26.40 17.08 3.61
N ASP A 309 27.69 17.41 3.47
CA ASP A 309 28.41 17.31 2.20
C ASP A 309 28.45 15.85 1.72
N GLY A 310 28.28 15.64 0.41
CA GLY A 310 28.28 14.31 -0.17
C GLY A 310 27.02 13.49 0.13
N PHE A 311 25.89 14.10 0.48
CA PHE A 311 24.63 13.36 0.62
C PHE A 311 24.17 12.69 -0.69
N ALA A 312 24.66 13.12 -1.86
CA ALA A 312 24.38 12.51 -3.16
C ALA A 312 25.69 12.08 -3.85
N HIS A 313 25.75 10.83 -4.33
CA HIS A 313 26.92 10.27 -5.01
C HIS A 313 26.51 9.51 -6.27
N VAL A 314 26.96 9.98 -7.43
CA VAL A 314 26.76 9.26 -8.69
C VAL A 314 27.54 7.94 -8.66
N GLN A 315 26.86 6.85 -9.04
CA GLN A 315 27.45 5.53 -9.17
C GLN A 315 28.02 5.40 -10.58
N ASP A 316 29.34 5.52 -10.68
CA ASP A 316 30.05 5.53 -11.95
C ASP A 316 29.98 4.17 -12.67
N ALA A 317 29.52 4.18 -13.91
CA ALA A 317 29.51 3.01 -14.79
C ALA A 317 30.92 2.58 -15.23
N GLU A 318 31.89 3.49 -15.29
CA GLU A 318 33.29 3.20 -15.64
C GLU A 318 34.25 3.77 -14.58
N PRO A 319 34.28 3.19 -13.37
CA PRO A 319 35.04 3.74 -12.23
C PRO A 319 36.57 3.69 -12.40
N LYS A 320 37.08 3.23 -13.55
CA LYS A 320 38.51 3.24 -13.87
C LYS A 320 38.94 4.55 -14.52
N THR A 321 38.01 5.37 -15.04
CA THR A 321 38.32 6.73 -15.47
C THR A 321 38.33 7.67 -14.27
N SER A 322 38.91 8.85 -14.44
CA SER A 322 39.10 9.82 -13.35
C SER A 322 37.97 10.84 -13.22
N THR A 323 36.94 10.76 -14.05
CA THR A 323 35.86 11.76 -14.12
C THR A 323 34.51 11.07 -14.19
N LEU A 324 33.45 11.74 -13.75
CA LEU A 324 32.08 11.23 -13.91
C LEU A 324 31.50 11.44 -15.32
N SER A 325 32.29 11.81 -16.32
CA SER A 325 31.79 12.14 -17.67
C SER A 325 31.15 10.95 -18.39
N ASP A 326 31.53 9.72 -18.04
CA ASP A 326 31.05 8.47 -18.61
C ASP A 326 30.22 7.64 -17.63
N ALA A 327 29.73 8.26 -16.54
CA ALA A 327 29.01 7.61 -15.45
C ALA A 327 27.68 6.96 -15.85
N THR A 328 27.17 7.21 -17.05
CA THR A 328 25.88 6.65 -17.48
C THR A 328 25.99 5.18 -17.88
N PHE A 329 24.99 4.39 -17.49
CA PHE A 329 24.74 3.03 -17.98
C PHE A 329 23.94 3.11 -19.28
N ASP A 330 24.28 2.31 -20.28
CA ASP A 330 23.61 2.35 -21.58
C ASP A 330 23.70 1.03 -22.36
N LEU A 331 22.87 0.90 -23.41
CA LEU A 331 22.85 -0.26 -24.32
C LEU A 331 23.75 -0.09 -25.56
N ARG A 332 24.39 1.06 -25.77
CA ARG A 332 25.38 1.26 -26.84
C ARG A 332 26.55 0.27 -26.68
N PRO A 333 27.14 -0.22 -27.79
CA PRO A 333 28.31 -1.08 -27.74
C PRO A 333 29.43 -0.47 -26.88
N GLY A 334 29.96 -1.26 -25.94
CA GLY A 334 31.04 -0.84 -25.04
C GLY A 334 30.59 -0.18 -23.73
N LYS A 335 29.30 0.13 -23.55
CA LYS A 335 28.77 0.67 -22.29
C LYS A 335 28.29 -0.45 -21.36
N GLN A 336 28.35 -0.20 -20.05
CA GLN A 336 27.76 -1.09 -19.06
C GLN A 336 26.23 -0.97 -19.09
N ALA A 337 25.54 -2.11 -19.21
CA ALA A 337 24.08 -2.18 -19.21
C ALA A 337 23.47 -2.52 -17.85
N CYS A 338 24.30 -2.69 -16.80
CA CYS A 338 23.82 -3.06 -15.47
C CYS A 338 24.66 -2.43 -14.35
N PHE A 339 23.97 -1.97 -13.32
CA PHE A 339 24.53 -1.63 -12.01
C PHE A 339 24.21 -2.74 -11.01
N LEU A 340 25.22 -3.23 -10.29
CA LEU A 340 25.10 -4.32 -9.32
C LEU A 340 25.70 -3.92 -7.98
N ASP A 341 24.85 -3.64 -7.00
CA ASP A 341 25.25 -3.45 -5.62
C ASP A 341 24.98 -4.72 -4.80
N ARG A 342 26.04 -5.52 -4.65
CA ARG A 342 26.02 -6.77 -3.88
C ARG A 342 25.84 -6.55 -2.39
N LYS A 343 26.24 -5.39 -1.85
CA LYS A 343 26.16 -5.11 -0.42
C LYS A 343 24.72 -4.90 0.00
N ASN A 344 23.95 -4.16 -0.79
CA ASN A 344 22.53 -3.90 -0.51
C ASN A 344 21.57 -4.82 -1.29
N ASN A 345 22.10 -5.80 -2.03
CA ASN A 345 21.35 -6.72 -2.88
C ASN A 345 20.41 -5.99 -3.87
N VAL A 346 20.94 -4.96 -4.53
CA VAL A 346 20.22 -4.18 -5.55
C VAL A 346 20.90 -4.36 -6.90
N SER A 347 20.09 -4.58 -7.94
CA SER A 347 20.49 -4.54 -9.33
C SER A 347 19.56 -3.64 -10.12
N ILE A 348 20.14 -2.94 -11.09
CA ILE A 348 19.45 -2.11 -12.06
C ILE A 348 19.99 -2.55 -13.42
N VAL A 349 19.14 -3.14 -14.26
CA VAL A 349 19.54 -3.72 -15.55
C VAL A 349 18.73 -3.10 -16.66
N LEU A 350 19.40 -2.53 -17.66
CA LEU A 350 18.74 -1.99 -18.84
C LEU A 350 18.33 -3.16 -19.74
N THR A 351 17.03 -3.32 -19.98
CA THR A 351 16.46 -4.44 -20.74
C THR A 351 15.95 -4.04 -22.12
N GLY A 352 15.81 -2.74 -22.37
CA GLY A 352 15.43 -2.21 -23.68
C GLY A 352 15.34 -0.70 -23.73
N LYS A 353 14.97 -0.17 -24.89
CA LYS A 353 14.60 1.24 -25.10
C LYS A 353 13.23 1.33 -25.75
N LEU A 354 12.50 2.39 -25.43
CA LEU A 354 11.28 2.80 -26.13
C LEU A 354 11.45 4.28 -26.49
N ASN A 355 11.77 4.56 -27.76
CA ASN A 355 12.18 5.90 -28.20
C ASN A 355 13.37 6.42 -27.35
N SER A 356 13.20 7.55 -26.67
CA SER A 356 14.21 8.14 -25.78
C SER A 356 14.19 7.57 -24.37
N SER A 357 13.21 6.74 -24.03
CA SER A 357 13.01 6.15 -22.72
C SER A 357 13.73 4.80 -22.59
N TYR A 358 14.06 4.40 -21.37
CA TYR A 358 14.72 3.14 -21.06
C TYR A 358 13.77 2.21 -20.32
N ILE A 359 13.80 0.93 -20.68
CA ILE A 359 13.13 -0.12 -19.94
C ILE A 359 14.17 -0.73 -19.01
N VAL A 360 13.90 -0.70 -17.71
CA VAL A 360 14.84 -1.07 -16.66
C VAL A 360 14.23 -2.11 -15.75
N PHE A 361 14.92 -3.23 -15.56
CA PHE A 361 14.66 -4.17 -14.49
C PHE A 361 15.36 -3.68 -13.21
N VAL A 362 14.63 -3.67 -12.10
CA VAL A 362 15.17 -3.40 -10.76
C VAL A 362 14.85 -4.60 -9.88
N GLY A 363 15.83 -5.15 -9.17
CA GLY A 363 15.60 -6.30 -8.29
C GLY A 363 16.86 -6.81 -7.59
N PRO A 364 16.81 -7.97 -6.91
CA PRO A 364 17.96 -8.62 -6.28
C PRO A 364 19.10 -8.90 -7.25
N VAL A 365 20.34 -8.84 -6.77
CA VAL A 365 21.53 -9.01 -7.63
C VAL A 365 21.52 -10.34 -8.38
N LYS A 366 21.13 -11.43 -7.72
CA LYS A 366 21.02 -12.74 -8.38
C LYS A 366 20.10 -12.71 -9.60
N HIS A 367 18.96 -12.03 -9.50
CA HIS A 367 18.05 -11.90 -10.63
C HIS A 367 18.64 -10.99 -11.70
N GLY A 368 19.22 -9.86 -11.29
CA GLY A 368 19.89 -8.93 -12.21
C GLY A 368 21.03 -9.57 -13.01
N GLU A 369 21.82 -10.47 -12.41
CA GLU A 369 22.90 -11.20 -13.08
C GLU A 369 22.39 -12.19 -14.15
N VAL A 370 21.19 -12.73 -13.96
CA VAL A 370 20.54 -13.61 -14.93
C VAL A 370 19.90 -12.77 -16.04
N VAL A 371 19.17 -11.71 -15.66
CA VAL A 371 18.52 -10.77 -16.58
C VAL A 371 19.55 -10.09 -17.48
N SER A 372 20.71 -9.70 -16.98
CA SER A 372 21.75 -9.02 -17.78
C SER A 372 22.33 -9.90 -18.90
N LYS A 373 22.27 -11.23 -18.76
CA LYS A 373 22.75 -12.18 -19.77
C LYS A 373 21.72 -12.46 -20.85
N ASN A 374 20.43 -12.55 -20.49
CA ASN A 374 19.36 -12.84 -21.44
C ASN A 374 18.05 -12.10 -21.07
N PRO A 375 17.98 -10.78 -21.28
CA PRO A 375 16.89 -9.95 -20.75
C PRO A 375 15.50 -10.45 -21.10
N ALA A 376 15.23 -10.70 -22.39
CA ALA A 376 13.90 -11.08 -22.86
C ALA A 376 13.42 -12.40 -22.23
N LYS A 377 14.25 -13.45 -22.33
CA LYS A 377 13.88 -14.78 -21.81
C LYS A 377 13.81 -14.79 -20.29
N SER A 378 14.71 -14.08 -19.60
CA SER A 378 14.69 -13.98 -18.14
C SER A 378 13.42 -13.30 -17.64
N LEU A 379 12.96 -12.23 -18.29
CA LEU A 379 11.73 -11.53 -17.92
C LEU A 379 10.49 -12.40 -18.14
N ASP A 380 10.45 -13.20 -19.21
CA ASP A 380 9.36 -14.16 -19.45
C ASP A 380 9.29 -15.23 -18.34
N VAL A 381 10.44 -15.78 -17.93
CA VAL A 381 10.50 -16.78 -16.85
C VAL A 381 10.02 -16.18 -15.54
N ILE A 382 10.55 -15.00 -15.20
CA ILE A 382 10.19 -14.25 -14.00
C ILE A 382 8.66 -14.01 -13.95
N LYS A 383 8.06 -13.60 -15.07
CA LYS A 383 6.61 -13.39 -15.17
C LYS A 383 5.81 -14.66 -14.86
N ILE A 384 6.23 -15.81 -15.41
CA ILE A 384 5.54 -17.09 -15.14
C ILE A 384 5.72 -17.53 -13.69
N MET A 385 6.88 -17.27 -13.07
CA MET A 385 7.10 -17.54 -11.65
C MET A 385 6.16 -16.72 -10.75
N ASP A 386 5.96 -15.44 -11.06
CA ASP A 386 5.00 -14.58 -10.35
C ASP A 386 3.56 -15.04 -10.51
N GLU A 387 3.17 -15.43 -11.73
CA GLU A 387 1.84 -15.98 -12.00
C GLU A 387 1.62 -17.28 -11.22
N ALA A 388 2.63 -18.16 -11.15
CA ALA A 388 2.59 -19.38 -10.35
C ALA A 388 2.43 -19.08 -8.85
N GLU A 389 3.18 -18.11 -8.32
CA GLU A 389 3.10 -17.68 -6.93
C GLU A 389 1.71 -17.11 -6.59
N ALA A 390 1.14 -16.28 -7.48
CA ALA A 390 -0.21 -15.75 -7.34
C ALA A 390 -1.28 -16.86 -7.35
N ASP A 391 -1.16 -17.83 -8.24
CA ASP A 391 -2.07 -18.98 -8.30
C ASP A 391 -1.96 -19.88 -7.06
N ILE A 392 -0.76 -20.06 -6.51
CA ILE A 392 -0.54 -20.75 -5.23
C ILE A 392 -1.24 -20.02 -4.08
N ARG A 393 -1.03 -18.69 -3.97
CA ARG A 393 -1.70 -17.88 -2.93
C ARG A 393 -3.21 -18.00 -3.05
N LYS A 394 -3.75 -17.86 -4.26
CA LYS A 394 -5.18 -18.00 -4.52
C LYS A 394 -5.70 -19.39 -4.11
N ALA A 395 -5.00 -20.48 -4.41
CA ALA A 395 -5.40 -21.82 -4.00
C ALA A 395 -5.44 -21.98 -2.47
N ILE A 396 -4.48 -21.39 -1.76
CA ILE A 396 -4.44 -21.39 -0.29
C ILE A 396 -5.61 -20.60 0.29
N ASP A 397 -5.90 -19.42 -0.28
CA ASP A 397 -7.01 -18.56 0.15
C ASP A 397 -8.37 -19.26 -0.07
N GLU A 398 -8.51 -19.96 -1.19
CA GLU A 398 -9.68 -20.77 -1.54
C GLU A 398 -9.74 -22.13 -0.82
N LYS A 399 -8.76 -22.45 0.04
CA LYS A 399 -8.65 -23.71 0.80
C LYS A 399 -8.49 -24.97 -0.07
N ARG A 400 -8.06 -24.82 -1.32
CA ARG A 400 -7.70 -25.91 -2.23
C ARG A 400 -6.25 -26.31 -2.00
N ILE A 401 -5.98 -27.05 -0.92
CA ILE A 401 -4.61 -27.32 -0.46
C ILE A 401 -3.97 -28.59 -1.05
N GLU A 402 -4.75 -29.51 -1.61
CA GLU A 402 -4.20 -30.73 -2.23
C GLU A 402 -3.41 -30.37 -3.49
N GLY A 403 -2.12 -30.73 -3.52
CA GLY A 403 -1.19 -30.40 -4.61
C GLY A 403 -0.43 -29.08 -4.44
N VAL A 404 -0.82 -28.22 -3.49
CA VAL A 404 -0.15 -26.93 -3.24
C VAL A 404 1.30 -27.11 -2.80
N ASP A 405 1.61 -28.08 -1.95
CA ASP A 405 2.99 -28.29 -1.48
C ASP A 405 3.93 -28.70 -2.63
N LYS A 406 3.42 -29.51 -3.56
CA LYS A 406 4.15 -29.87 -4.77
C LYS A 406 4.28 -28.67 -5.71
N ALA A 407 3.28 -27.80 -5.81
CA ALA A 407 3.36 -26.56 -6.58
C ALA A 407 4.44 -25.62 -6.00
N LYS A 408 4.47 -25.46 -4.67
CA LYS A 408 5.52 -24.70 -3.96
C LYS A 408 6.91 -25.29 -4.19
N SER A 409 7.05 -26.61 -4.10
CA SER A 409 8.32 -27.30 -4.37
C SER A 409 8.78 -27.08 -5.81
N LEU A 410 7.88 -27.17 -6.79
CA LEU A 410 8.20 -26.88 -8.20
C LEU A 410 8.61 -25.43 -8.41
N LEU A 411 7.96 -24.46 -7.75
CA LEU A 411 8.32 -23.05 -7.82
C LEU A 411 9.70 -22.79 -7.20
N SER A 412 10.00 -23.43 -6.07
CA SER A 412 11.34 -23.38 -5.45
C SER A 412 12.40 -23.90 -6.41
N ASN A 413 12.17 -25.06 -7.02
CA ASN A 413 13.10 -25.63 -8.01
C ASN A 413 13.24 -24.75 -9.26
N ALA A 414 12.16 -24.08 -9.68
CA ALA A 414 12.19 -23.12 -10.78
C ALA A 414 13.08 -21.92 -10.43
N SER A 415 12.95 -21.38 -9.21
CA SER A 415 13.81 -20.30 -8.71
C SER A 415 15.28 -20.72 -8.66
N GLU A 416 15.58 -21.95 -8.23
CA GLU A 416 16.95 -22.46 -8.22
C GLU A 416 17.52 -22.66 -9.64
N ALA A 417 16.69 -23.11 -10.59
CA ALA A 417 17.09 -23.21 -11.99
C ALA A 417 17.33 -21.83 -12.61
N PHE A 418 16.49 -20.85 -12.29
CA PHE A 418 16.66 -19.46 -12.68
C PHE A 418 17.97 -18.88 -12.15
N ASP A 419 18.27 -19.08 -10.86
CA ASP A 419 19.54 -18.68 -10.23
C ASP A 419 20.78 -19.28 -10.93
N ARG A 420 20.65 -20.48 -11.52
CA ARG A 420 21.72 -21.13 -12.31
C ARG A 420 21.76 -20.69 -13.77
N CYS A 421 20.92 -19.72 -14.17
CA CYS A 421 20.74 -19.28 -15.56
C CYS A 421 20.21 -20.39 -16.50
N ASP A 422 19.60 -21.46 -15.95
CA ASP A 422 18.93 -22.51 -16.71
C ASP A 422 17.46 -22.11 -16.97
N LEU A 423 17.29 -21.19 -17.92
CA LEU A 423 16.01 -20.52 -18.19
C LEU A 423 14.95 -21.48 -18.76
N ASP A 424 15.35 -22.51 -19.50
CA ASP A 424 14.42 -23.50 -20.05
C ASP A 424 13.83 -24.39 -18.96
N THR A 425 14.68 -24.92 -18.06
CA THR A 425 14.22 -25.70 -16.91
C THR A 425 13.39 -24.83 -15.96
N ALA A 426 13.83 -23.60 -15.70
CA ALA A 426 13.08 -22.66 -14.86
C ALA A 426 11.68 -22.39 -15.42
N MET A 427 11.57 -22.11 -16.73
CA MET A 427 10.28 -21.91 -17.41
C MET A 427 9.36 -23.12 -17.26
N ALA A 428 9.87 -24.33 -17.56
CA ALA A 428 9.09 -25.55 -17.51
C ALA A 428 8.59 -25.88 -16.09
N LEU A 429 9.45 -25.69 -15.08
CA LEU A 429 9.10 -25.91 -13.67
C LEU A 429 8.09 -24.89 -13.17
N ALA A 430 8.27 -23.61 -13.51
CA ALA A 430 7.35 -22.55 -13.14
C ALA A 430 5.97 -22.76 -13.77
N GLN A 431 5.91 -23.13 -15.06
CA GLN A 431 4.66 -23.45 -15.73
C GLN A 431 3.95 -24.66 -15.08
N ARG A 432 4.69 -25.72 -14.75
CA ARG A 432 4.13 -26.89 -14.05
C ARG A 432 3.63 -26.55 -12.65
N SER A 433 4.34 -25.67 -11.93
CA SER A 433 3.91 -25.16 -10.62
C SER A 433 2.57 -24.42 -10.72
N LYS A 434 2.49 -23.47 -11.67
CA LYS A 434 1.29 -22.70 -11.98
C LYS A 434 0.10 -23.59 -12.31
N ASP A 435 0.28 -24.55 -13.22
CA ASP A 435 -0.79 -25.48 -13.61
C ASP A 435 -1.27 -26.31 -12.42
N LEU A 436 -0.35 -26.81 -11.60
CA LEU A 436 -0.69 -27.60 -10.42
C LEU A 436 -1.46 -26.79 -9.38
N ALA A 437 -1.08 -25.52 -9.14
CA ALA A 437 -1.79 -24.62 -8.24
C ALA A 437 -3.22 -24.32 -8.71
N ARG A 438 -3.42 -24.12 -10.03
CA ARG A 438 -4.74 -23.94 -10.63
C ARG A 438 -5.62 -25.18 -10.50
N THR A 439 -5.04 -26.36 -10.62
CA THR A 439 -5.75 -27.64 -10.48
C THR A 439 -5.84 -28.15 -9.05
N ALA A 440 -5.29 -27.43 -8.07
CA ALA A 440 -5.33 -27.86 -6.67
C ALA A 440 -6.77 -28.06 -6.21
N THR A 441 -7.02 -29.08 -5.38
CA THR A 441 -8.37 -29.45 -4.95
C THR A 441 -8.55 -29.30 -3.45
N TYR A 442 -9.80 -29.33 -3.00
CA TYR A 442 -10.10 -29.45 -1.58
C TYR A 442 -9.58 -30.78 -1.03
N PRO A 443 -9.21 -30.83 0.27
CA PRO A 443 -8.94 -32.08 0.95
C PRO A 443 -10.09 -33.07 0.76
N LYS A 444 -9.78 -34.36 0.63
CA LYS A 444 -10.81 -35.40 0.46
C LYS A 444 -11.90 -35.31 1.54
N ASP A 445 -11.49 -35.10 2.80
CA ASP A 445 -12.39 -34.99 3.95
C ASP A 445 -13.28 -33.73 3.91
N HIS A 446 -12.93 -32.69 3.15
CA HIS A 446 -13.75 -31.47 3.04
C HIS A 446 -15.09 -31.75 2.35
N LEU A 447 -15.10 -32.46 1.23
CA LEU A 447 -16.34 -32.74 0.51
C LEU A 447 -17.25 -33.69 1.31
N GLU A 448 -16.65 -34.69 1.95
CA GLU A 448 -17.35 -35.68 2.76
C GLU A 448 -17.96 -35.05 4.02
N SER A 449 -17.18 -34.27 4.78
CA SER A 449 -17.69 -33.54 5.94
C SER A 449 -18.76 -32.52 5.57
N LYS A 450 -18.61 -31.79 4.45
CA LYS A 450 -19.62 -30.83 3.96
C LYS A 450 -20.95 -31.53 3.64
N ASN A 451 -20.91 -32.66 2.95
CA ASN A 451 -22.11 -33.43 2.62
C ASN A 451 -22.79 -33.96 3.89
N LEU A 452 -22.02 -34.50 4.85
CA LEU A 452 -22.54 -34.97 6.14
C LEU A 452 -23.18 -33.83 6.95
N ILE A 453 -22.50 -32.68 7.07
CA ILE A 453 -23.02 -31.49 7.77
C ILE A 453 -24.32 -31.00 7.14
N THR A 454 -24.39 -30.96 5.80
CA THR A 454 -25.62 -30.56 5.08
C THR A 454 -26.77 -31.54 5.34
N LYS A 455 -26.49 -32.85 5.36
CA LYS A 455 -27.48 -33.88 5.71
C LYS A 455 -27.96 -33.72 7.15
N LEU A 456 -27.05 -33.44 8.08
CA LEU A 456 -27.34 -33.23 9.49
C LEU A 456 -28.13 -31.96 9.75
N GLU A 457 -27.90 -30.87 9.01
CA GLU A 457 -28.68 -29.64 9.11
C GLU A 457 -30.18 -29.89 8.86
N VAL A 458 -30.49 -30.70 7.83
CA VAL A 458 -31.87 -31.10 7.53
C VAL A 458 -32.44 -32.00 8.64
N LEU A 459 -31.63 -32.95 9.14
CA LEU A 459 -32.04 -33.90 10.15
C LEU A 459 -32.27 -33.26 11.53
N GLU A 460 -31.38 -32.35 11.95
CA GLU A 460 -31.48 -31.57 13.19
C GLU A 460 -32.73 -30.69 13.18
N LYS A 461 -33.03 -30.04 12.05
CA LYS A 461 -34.27 -29.28 11.88
C LYS A 461 -35.52 -30.14 12.01
N HIS A 462 -35.47 -31.39 11.55
CA HIS A 462 -36.59 -32.33 11.71
C HIS A 462 -36.72 -32.76 13.18
N ILE A 463 -35.62 -33.21 13.79
CA ILE A 463 -35.56 -33.72 15.16
C ILE A 463 -35.93 -32.64 16.19
N SER A 464 -35.50 -31.39 15.99
CA SER A 464 -35.85 -30.27 16.89
C SER A 464 -37.33 -29.93 16.91
N THR A 465 -38.09 -30.33 15.87
CA THR A 465 -39.56 -30.21 15.85
C THR A 465 -40.27 -31.45 16.37
N PHE A 466 -39.54 -32.55 16.58
CA PHE A 466 -40.08 -33.83 16.99
C PHE A 466 -40.34 -33.88 18.50
N ASN A 467 -41.53 -34.30 18.91
CA ASN A 467 -41.92 -34.36 20.32
C ASN A 467 -41.63 -35.74 20.93
N PHE A 468 -40.36 -36.02 21.20
CA PHE A 468 -39.91 -37.26 21.82
C PHE A 468 -40.58 -37.50 23.17
N LYS A 469 -41.15 -38.70 23.37
CA LYS A 469 -41.76 -39.14 24.63
C LYS A 469 -40.79 -39.92 25.51
N SER A 470 -39.83 -40.61 24.91
CA SER A 470 -38.76 -41.32 25.62
C SER A 470 -37.70 -40.34 26.11
N ALA A 471 -37.39 -40.39 27.41
CA ALA A 471 -36.28 -39.62 27.99
C ALA A 471 -34.92 -40.03 27.41
N GLU A 472 -34.77 -41.30 27.02
CA GLU A 472 -33.56 -41.82 26.38
C GLU A 472 -33.41 -41.29 24.95
N ALA A 473 -34.51 -41.20 24.19
CA ALA A 473 -34.49 -40.59 22.87
C ALA A 473 -34.17 -39.09 22.92
N GLN A 474 -34.70 -38.37 23.93
CA GLN A 474 -34.37 -36.96 24.17
C GLN A 474 -32.87 -36.75 24.46
N ASP A 475 -32.26 -37.62 25.26
CA ASP A 475 -30.83 -37.55 25.58
C ASP A 475 -29.96 -37.78 24.32
N PHE A 476 -30.32 -38.78 23.49
CA PHE A 476 -29.64 -38.99 22.20
C PHE A 476 -29.80 -37.81 21.24
N ALA A 477 -30.99 -37.20 21.16
CA ALA A 477 -31.22 -36.01 20.33
C ALA A 477 -30.36 -34.82 20.78
N LEU A 478 -30.25 -34.58 22.10
CA LEU A 478 -29.39 -33.53 22.66
C LEU A 478 -27.90 -33.77 22.39
N LYS A 479 -27.43 -35.00 22.57
CA LYS A 479 -26.04 -35.40 22.25
C LYS A 479 -25.74 -35.25 20.76
N GLY A 480 -26.70 -35.62 19.91
CA GLY A 480 -26.63 -35.42 18.46
C GLY A 480 -26.47 -33.95 18.10
N ALA A 481 -27.32 -33.07 18.62
CA ALA A 481 -27.27 -31.62 18.37
C ALA A 481 -25.94 -30.97 18.83
N SER A 482 -25.49 -31.28 20.05
CA SER A 482 -24.22 -30.76 20.56
C SER A 482 -23.00 -31.23 19.76
N THR A 483 -23.02 -32.49 19.29
CA THR A 483 -21.95 -33.05 18.46
C THR A 483 -22.00 -32.44 17.04
N TYR A 484 -23.19 -32.20 16.49
CA TYR A 484 -23.36 -31.49 15.23
C TYR A 484 -22.79 -30.06 15.28
N ASP A 485 -23.09 -29.28 16.33
CA ASP A 485 -22.48 -27.95 16.53
C ASP A 485 -20.95 -28.03 16.57
N SER A 486 -20.41 -29.05 17.24
CA SER A 486 -18.98 -29.29 17.29
C SER A 486 -18.40 -29.63 15.91
N ALA A 487 -19.12 -30.40 15.09
CA ALA A 487 -18.75 -30.73 13.71
C ALA A 487 -18.74 -29.48 12.82
N VAL A 488 -19.77 -28.63 12.91
CA VAL A 488 -19.86 -27.34 12.21
C VAL A 488 -18.70 -26.43 12.61
N LYS A 489 -18.40 -26.35 13.91
CA LYS A 489 -17.26 -25.57 14.42
C LYS A 489 -15.92 -26.10 13.91
N ALA A 490 -15.72 -27.42 13.92
CA ALA A 490 -14.51 -28.04 13.38
C ALA A 490 -14.36 -27.76 11.86
N PHE A 491 -15.47 -27.81 11.12
CA PHE A 491 -15.49 -27.47 9.69
C PHE A 491 -15.12 -26.00 9.45
N ALA A 492 -15.70 -25.08 10.22
CA ALA A 492 -15.36 -23.65 10.17
C ALA A 492 -13.89 -23.37 10.55
N GLN A 493 -13.29 -24.23 11.38
CA GLN A 493 -11.87 -24.21 11.75
C GLN A 493 -10.96 -24.91 10.72
N ASN A 494 -11.51 -25.39 9.60
CA ASN A 494 -10.81 -26.17 8.56
C ASN A 494 -10.25 -27.53 9.04
N ASN A 495 -10.71 -28.04 10.18
CA ASN A 495 -10.35 -29.37 10.65
C ASN A 495 -11.33 -30.39 10.05
N TYR A 496 -11.21 -30.64 8.74
CA TYR A 496 -12.19 -31.42 7.98
C TYR A 496 -12.27 -32.89 8.40
N SER A 497 -11.16 -33.47 8.86
CA SER A 497 -11.14 -34.85 9.37
C SER A 497 -11.94 -34.95 10.68
N MET A 498 -11.69 -34.04 11.62
CA MET A 498 -12.48 -33.95 12.86
C MET A 498 -13.94 -33.61 12.57
N ALA A 499 -14.21 -32.72 11.61
CA ALA A 499 -15.55 -32.35 11.21
C ALA A 499 -16.32 -33.55 10.64
N ARG A 500 -15.68 -34.35 9.79
CA ARG A 500 -16.24 -35.60 9.25
C ARG A 500 -16.57 -36.57 10.39
N ASP A 501 -15.61 -36.82 11.28
CA ASP A 501 -15.78 -37.81 12.35
C ASP A 501 -16.87 -37.39 13.34
N LEU A 502 -16.89 -36.11 13.76
CA LEU A 502 -17.96 -35.56 14.60
C LEU A 502 -19.32 -35.60 13.90
N ALA A 503 -19.38 -35.29 12.60
CA ALA A 503 -20.61 -35.36 11.83
C ALA A 503 -21.14 -36.81 11.78
N GLN A 504 -20.27 -37.80 11.59
CA GLN A 504 -20.68 -39.22 11.61
C GLN A 504 -21.22 -39.65 12.99
N VAL A 505 -20.59 -39.17 14.07
CA VAL A 505 -21.07 -39.44 15.44
C VAL A 505 -22.42 -38.77 15.69
N ALA A 506 -22.61 -37.52 15.24
CA ALA A 506 -23.87 -36.81 15.35
C ALA A 506 -25.00 -37.54 14.59
N LEU A 507 -24.70 -38.05 13.39
CA LEU A 507 -25.66 -38.83 12.59
C LEU A 507 -26.11 -40.08 13.34
N ASN A 508 -25.18 -40.84 13.91
CA ASN A 508 -25.50 -42.03 14.68
C ASN A 508 -26.36 -41.72 15.92
N PHE A 509 -26.13 -40.60 16.61
CA PHE A 509 -26.97 -40.18 17.73
C PHE A 509 -28.39 -39.83 17.30
N PHE A 510 -28.53 -39.10 16.20
CA PHE A 510 -29.84 -38.77 15.65
C PHE A 510 -30.62 -39.99 15.16
N GLU A 511 -29.97 -40.93 14.48
CA GLU A 511 -30.59 -42.20 14.06
C GLU A 511 -31.03 -43.03 15.28
N LYS A 512 -30.21 -43.08 16.34
CA LYS A 512 -30.59 -43.74 17.60
C LYS A 512 -31.75 -43.07 18.30
N ALA A 513 -31.81 -41.74 18.32
CA ALA A 513 -32.92 -41.01 18.94
C ALA A 513 -34.25 -41.38 18.28
N ILE A 514 -34.28 -41.47 16.95
CA ILE A 514 -35.47 -41.87 16.19
C ILE A 514 -35.84 -43.33 16.51
N ALA A 515 -34.89 -44.26 16.41
CA ALA A 515 -35.16 -45.69 16.64
C ALA A 515 -35.68 -45.98 18.06
N VAL A 516 -35.07 -45.37 19.09
CA VAL A 516 -35.50 -45.53 20.49
C VAL A 516 -36.90 -44.97 20.71
N GLU A 517 -37.26 -43.88 20.02
CA GLU A 517 -38.60 -43.31 20.12
C GLU A 517 -39.65 -44.17 19.41
N GLU A 518 -39.31 -44.75 18.24
CA GLU A 518 -40.19 -45.71 17.55
C GLU A 518 -40.46 -46.94 18.42
N GLU A 519 -39.43 -47.51 19.05
CA GLU A 519 -39.59 -48.63 20.00
C GLU A 519 -40.44 -48.24 21.21
N TYR A 520 -40.25 -47.02 21.74
CA TYR A 520 -41.07 -46.51 22.85
C TYR A 520 -42.55 -46.39 22.44
N GLN A 521 -42.84 -45.83 21.27
CA GLN A 521 -44.22 -45.70 20.76
C GLN A 521 -44.87 -47.07 20.53
N GLU A 522 -44.13 -48.05 20.01
CA GLU A 522 -44.63 -49.42 19.85
C GLU A 522 -44.93 -50.10 21.19
N ALA A 523 -44.06 -49.93 22.18
CA ALA A 523 -44.25 -50.46 23.53
C ALA A 523 -45.47 -49.80 24.20
N GLU A 524 -45.62 -48.49 24.06
CA GLU A 524 -46.77 -47.74 24.59
C GLU A 524 -48.08 -48.18 23.91
N MET A 525 -48.08 -48.36 22.58
CA MET A 525 -49.24 -48.90 21.85
C MET A 525 -49.63 -50.31 22.32
N LYS A 526 -48.65 -51.21 22.50
CA LYS A 526 -48.91 -52.55 23.05
C LYS A 526 -49.49 -52.46 24.46
N GLN A 527 -48.96 -51.59 25.32
CA GLN A 527 -49.46 -51.41 26.68
C GLN A 527 -50.87 -50.79 26.72
N ARG A 528 -51.18 -49.84 25.83
CA ARG A 528 -52.55 -49.30 25.65
C ARG A 528 -53.51 -50.37 25.13
N HIS A 529 -53.09 -51.24 24.22
CA HIS A 529 -53.92 -52.37 23.77
C HIS A 529 -54.24 -53.34 24.90
N VAL A 530 -53.25 -53.69 25.74
CA VAL A 530 -53.46 -54.53 26.93
C VAL A 530 -54.38 -53.83 27.94
N SER A 531 -54.19 -52.54 28.20
CA SER A 531 -55.01 -51.77 29.13
C SER A 531 -56.47 -51.66 28.64
N ASN A 532 -56.68 -51.33 27.36
CA ASN A 532 -58.02 -51.29 26.75
C ASN A 532 -58.68 -52.67 26.77
N TYR A 533 -57.93 -53.74 26.54
CA TYR A 533 -58.44 -55.11 26.66
C TYR A 533 -58.89 -55.42 28.10
N ILE A 534 -58.09 -55.08 29.12
CA ILE A 534 -58.45 -55.25 30.53
C ILE A 534 -59.69 -54.44 30.91
N VAL A 535 -59.80 -53.19 30.47
CA VAL A 535 -60.98 -52.34 30.72
C VAL A 535 -62.23 -52.94 30.07
N THR A 536 -62.11 -53.45 28.84
CA THR A 536 -63.23 -54.07 28.11
C THR A 536 -63.69 -55.36 28.81
N VAL A 537 -62.75 -56.20 29.25
CA VAL A 537 -63.06 -57.43 30.00
C VAL A 537 -63.68 -57.11 31.37
N SER A 538 -63.18 -56.08 32.05
CA SER A 538 -63.72 -55.62 33.34
C SER A 538 -65.13 -55.04 33.20
N PHE A 539 -65.39 -54.31 32.12
CA PHE A 539 -66.71 -53.77 31.78
C PHE A 539 -67.72 -54.87 31.43
N LEU A 540 -67.30 -55.89 30.66
CA LEU A 540 -68.12 -57.07 30.38
C LEU A 540 -68.42 -57.88 31.65
N HIS A 541 -67.45 -58.03 32.55
CA HIS A 541 -67.68 -58.65 33.87
C HIS A 541 -68.69 -57.86 34.69
N PHE A 542 -68.59 -56.53 34.71
CA PHE A 542 -69.55 -55.66 35.41
C PHE A 542 -70.98 -55.83 34.86
N ILE A 543 -71.15 -55.87 33.54
CA ILE A 543 -72.46 -56.12 32.91
C ILE A 543 -73.01 -57.49 33.30
N ALA A 544 -72.18 -58.54 33.30
CA ALA A 544 -72.59 -59.89 33.70
C ALA A 544 -73.06 -59.94 35.16
N VAL A 545 -72.35 -59.27 36.08
CA VAL A 545 -72.75 -59.17 37.49
C VAL A 545 -74.08 -58.42 37.64
N VAL A 546 -74.26 -57.32 36.91
CA VAL A 546 -75.54 -56.57 36.93
C VAL A 546 -76.69 -57.43 36.39
N ALA A 547 -76.47 -58.20 35.32
CA ALA A 547 -77.48 -59.12 34.79
C ALA A 547 -77.91 -60.18 35.81
N ILE A 548 -76.95 -60.77 36.54
CA ILE A 548 -77.22 -61.73 37.63
C ILE A 548 -78.01 -61.07 38.77
N VAL A 549 -77.67 -59.84 39.15
CA VAL A 549 -78.39 -59.10 40.20
C VAL A 549 -79.81 -58.75 39.77
N VAL A 550 -80.02 -58.39 38.50
CA VAL A 550 -81.35 -58.13 37.94
C VAL A 550 -82.18 -59.41 37.88
N GLU A 551 -81.61 -60.54 37.45
CA GLU A 551 -82.29 -61.85 37.51
C GLU A 551 -82.68 -62.22 38.94
N TYR A 552 -81.76 -62.06 39.90
CA TYR A 552 -82.04 -62.29 41.32
C TYR A 552 -83.20 -61.43 41.83
N TYR A 553 -83.26 -60.16 41.42
CA TYR A 553 -84.35 -59.24 41.78
C TYR A 553 -85.68 -59.60 41.12
N LEU A 554 -85.67 -60.03 39.87
CA LEU A 554 -86.87 -60.49 39.15
C LEU A 554 -87.43 -61.78 39.75
N VAL A 555 -86.58 -62.72 40.18
CA VAL A 555 -86.99 -63.92 40.92
C VAL A 555 -87.63 -63.56 42.26
N ARG A 556 -87.07 -62.57 42.98
CA ARG A 556 -87.59 -62.09 44.27
C ARG A 556 -88.93 -61.33 44.15
N LEU A 557 -89.14 -60.62 43.04
CA LEU A 557 -90.44 -59.99 42.74
C LEU A 557 -91.51 -61.02 42.39
N ARG A 558 -91.13 -62.14 41.75
CA ARG A 558 -92.04 -63.28 41.49
C ARG A 558 -92.49 -63.97 42.77
N SER A 559 -91.64 -64.08 43.79
CA SER A 559 -92.03 -64.68 45.08
C SER A 559 -92.95 -63.78 45.92
N LYS A 560 -92.83 -62.44 45.82
CA LYS A 560 -93.72 -61.48 46.52
C LYS A 560 -95.13 -61.38 45.95
N ARG A 561 -95.36 -61.75 44.68
CA ARG A 561 -96.69 -61.70 44.06
C ARG A 561 -97.57 -62.93 44.36
N LEU A 562 -96.99 -64.02 44.88
CA LEU A 562 -97.75 -65.21 45.27
C LEU A 562 -98.23 -65.20 46.73
N SER A 563 -97.74 -64.30 47.59
CA SER A 563 -98.05 -64.33 49.03
C SER A 563 -99.28 -63.49 49.44
N THR A 564 -100.03 -62.94 48.48
CA THR A 564 -101.14 -62.00 48.76
C THR A 564 -102.54 -62.51 48.37
N ASP A 565 -102.67 -63.71 47.79
CA ASP A 565 -103.95 -64.16 47.20
C ASP A 565 -104.54 -65.45 47.79
N LEU A 566 -103.99 -65.99 48.90
CA LEU A 566 -104.52 -67.19 49.55
C LEU A 566 -104.76 -67.00 51.06
N SER A 567 -105.80 -66.22 51.39
CA SER A 567 -106.46 -66.31 52.71
C SER A 567 -107.98 -66.18 52.62
N SER A 568 -108.63 -66.94 51.73
CA SER A 568 -109.99 -67.43 52.04
C SER A 568 -110.35 -68.66 51.19
N LYS A 569 -110.90 -69.68 51.86
CA LYS A 569 -111.60 -70.89 51.36
C LYS A 569 -110.78 -72.20 51.24
N LEU A 570 -110.81 -72.98 52.33
CA LEU A 570 -111.35 -74.36 52.48
C LEU A 570 -111.48 -75.18 51.17
N GLN A 571 -111.11 -76.47 51.02
CA GLN A 571 -111.07 -77.66 51.88
C GLN A 571 -110.28 -78.80 51.14
N PRO A 572 -110.02 -79.98 51.77
CA PRO A 572 -108.89 -80.88 51.44
C PRO A 572 -109.26 -82.01 50.46
N TYR A 573 -108.24 -82.72 49.92
CA TYR A 573 -108.16 -84.18 49.60
C TYR A 573 -106.92 -84.43 48.70
N SER A 574 -105.89 -85.13 49.19
CA SER A 574 -105.56 -86.56 48.94
C SER A 574 -104.81 -86.88 47.64
N ILE A 575 -103.54 -87.26 47.84
CA ILE A 575 -102.78 -88.42 47.28
C ILE A 575 -102.99 -88.72 45.78
N THR A 576 -101.90 -88.87 45.01
CA THR A 576 -101.42 -90.17 44.45
C THR A 576 -100.42 -89.95 43.29
N LYS A 577 -99.21 -90.52 43.46
CA LYS A 577 -98.33 -91.21 42.46
C LYS A 577 -97.77 -90.45 41.24
N CYS A 578 -96.44 -90.47 41.10
CA CYS A 578 -95.67 -91.31 40.14
C CYS A 578 -95.41 -90.57 38.82
N ILE A 579 -94.35 -90.73 38.05
CA ILE A 579 -93.29 -91.75 37.91
C ILE A 579 -92.25 -91.12 36.95
N GLU A 580 -91.01 -91.65 36.98
CA GLU A 580 -89.94 -91.56 35.96
C GLU A 580 -89.20 -90.23 35.73
#